data_AF-A0A1I0Z3D0-F1
#
_entry.id   AF-A0A1I0Z3D0-F1
#
_cell.length_a   1.000
_cell.length_b   1.000
_cell.length_c   1.000
_cell.angle_alpha   90.00
_cell.angle_beta   90.00
_cell.angle_gamma   90.00
#
_symmetry.space_group_name_H-M   'P 1'
#
loop_
_entity.id
_entity.type
_entity.pdbx_description
1 polymer ?
#
loop_
_entity_poly.entity_id
_entity_poly.type
_entity_poly.pdbx_seq_one_letter_code
_entity_poly.pdbx_strand_id
1 'polypeptide(L)'
;MWALIRRWTDYSRFGVWCSKFTSQSGEDIYYRPRDQAADLPQHDYWLFDSKFVKLHFDEQSRWLGGEVTEDPHDILQHNYWRDSALHHAARREEFAAEQSV
;
A
#
# COMPACT_ATOMS: atom_id res chain seq x y z
N MET A 1 2.44 1.72 -6.97
CA MET A 1 2.30 1.94 -5.51
C MET A 1 1.24 0.98 -4.96
N TRP A 2 1.47 0.32 -3.82
CA TRP A 2 0.45 -0.54 -3.19
C TRP A 2 -0.09 0.13 -1.93
N ALA A 3 -1.39 0.02 -1.72
CA ALA A 3 -2.08 0.56 -0.56
C ALA A 3 -2.75 -0.56 0.22
N LEU A 4 -2.34 -0.75 1.48
CA LEU A 4 -3.02 -1.65 2.41
C LEU A 4 -4.09 -0.87 3.17
N ILE A 5 -5.37 -1.12 2.87
CA ILE A 5 -6.47 -0.47 3.59
C ILE A 5 -6.71 -1.23 4.90
N ARG A 6 -6.23 -0.67 6.02
CA ARG A 6 -6.45 -1.26 7.36
C ARG A 6 -7.93 -1.27 7.78
N ARG A 7 -8.72 -0.26 7.37
CA ARG A 7 -10.15 -0.11 7.68
C ARG A 7 -10.85 0.69 6.58
N TRP A 8 -12.00 0.22 6.11
CA TRP A 8 -12.85 0.96 5.16
C TRP A 8 -13.50 2.16 5.86
N THR A 9 -13.04 3.36 5.52
CA THR A 9 -13.56 4.63 6.04
C THR A 9 -13.90 5.57 4.88
N ASP A 10 -14.62 6.66 5.14
CA ASP A 10 -14.87 7.69 4.12
C ASP A 10 -13.57 8.26 3.55
N TYR A 11 -12.52 8.36 4.37
CA TYR A 11 -11.19 8.74 3.92
C TYR A 11 -10.57 7.71 2.97
N SER A 12 -10.73 6.41 3.25
CA SER A 12 -10.29 5.34 2.36
C SER A 12 -11.06 5.36 1.03
N ARG A 13 -12.38 5.62 1.06
CA ARG A 13 -13.21 5.77 -0.15
C ARG A 13 -12.78 6.98 -0.97
N PHE A 14 -12.51 8.10 -0.32
CA PHE A 14 -11.94 9.29 -0.96
C PHE A 14 -10.58 8.99 -1.61
N GLY A 15 -9.69 8.26 -0.92
CA GLY A 15 -8.41 7.83 -1.47
C GLY A 15 -8.55 6.94 -2.73
N VAL A 16 -9.45 5.96 -2.70
CA VAL A 16 -9.76 5.12 -3.88
C VAL A 16 -10.35 5.95 -5.02
N TRP A 17 -11.20 6.95 -4.72
CA TRP A 17 -11.74 7.86 -5.72
C TRP A 17 -10.64 8.73 -6.36
N CYS A 18 -9.77 9.34 -5.55
CA CYS A 18 -8.63 10.14 -6.01
C CYS A 18 -7.65 9.33 -6.85
N SER A 19 -7.43 8.05 -6.51
CA SER A 19 -6.51 7.16 -7.25
C SER A 19 -6.90 6.98 -8.72
N LYS A 20 -8.16 7.26 -9.10
CA LYS A 20 -8.60 7.27 -10.51
C LYS A 20 -7.81 8.30 -11.35
N PHE A 21 -7.52 9.46 -10.80
CA PHE A 21 -6.86 10.54 -11.52
C PHE A 21 -5.36 10.28 -11.67
N THR A 22 -4.73 9.68 -10.66
CA THR A 22 -3.30 9.34 -10.73
C THR A 22 -3.03 8.17 -11.66
N SER A 23 -3.95 7.20 -11.74
CA SER A 23 -3.85 6.13 -12.75
C SER A 23 -3.93 6.63 -14.19
N GLN A 24 -4.68 7.71 -14.46
CA GLN A 24 -4.68 8.35 -15.79
C GLN A 24 -3.35 9.02 -16.12
N SER A 25 -2.55 9.38 -15.11
CA SER A 25 -1.19 9.90 -15.25
C SER A 25 -0.12 8.80 -15.34
N GLY A 26 -0.52 7.52 -15.35
CA GLY A 26 0.39 6.37 -15.47
C GLY A 26 0.81 5.74 -14.14
N GLU A 27 0.20 6.13 -13.01
CA GLU A 27 0.44 5.44 -11.74
C GLU A 27 -0.43 4.19 -11.57
N ASP A 28 0.19 3.02 -11.53
CA ASP A 28 -0.51 1.80 -11.14
C ASP A 28 -0.65 1.70 -9.61
N ILE A 29 -1.90 1.71 -9.15
CA ILE A 29 -2.27 1.52 -7.75
C ILE A 29 -2.98 0.18 -7.59
N TYR A 30 -2.45 -0.65 -6.71
CA TYR A 30 -2.93 -1.99 -6.44
C TYR A 30 -3.45 -2.10 -5.01
N TYR A 31 -4.54 -2.83 -4.85
CA TYR A 31 -5.18 -3.07 -3.55
C TYR A 31 -5.16 -4.56 -3.24
N ARG A 32 -4.82 -4.89 -1.99
CA ARG A 32 -4.88 -6.26 -1.48
C ARG A 32 -5.91 -6.33 -0.35
N PRO A 33 -6.89 -7.25 -0.42
CA PRO A 33 -7.76 -7.58 0.71
C PRO A 33 -6.95 -7.99 1.95
N ARG A 34 -7.43 -7.60 3.14
CA ARG A 34 -6.69 -7.79 4.40
C ARG A 34 -6.67 -9.23 4.90
N ASP A 35 -7.65 -10.03 4.53
CA ASP A 35 -7.68 -11.48 4.77
C ASP A 35 -6.59 -12.21 3.98
N GLN A 36 -6.29 -11.71 2.78
CA GLN A 36 -5.17 -12.21 2.00
C GLN A 36 -3.87 -11.69 2.59
N ALA A 37 -3.85 -10.46 3.11
CA ALA A 37 -3.02 -9.83 4.17
C ALA A 37 -1.80 -10.53 4.84
N ALA A 38 -1.94 -11.80 5.21
CA ALA A 38 -1.27 -12.35 6.39
C ALA A 38 0.26 -12.34 6.34
N ASP A 39 0.84 -12.58 5.16
CA ASP A 39 2.30 -12.68 4.98
C ASP A 39 3.00 -11.32 4.74
N LEU A 40 2.26 -10.21 4.77
CA LEU A 40 2.81 -8.87 4.59
C LEU A 40 3.17 -8.19 5.92
N PRO A 41 4.11 -7.23 5.91
CA PRO A 41 4.49 -6.50 7.10
C PRO A 41 3.29 -5.75 7.67
N GLN A 42 3.25 -5.64 9.00
CA GLN A 42 2.20 -4.90 9.70
C GLN A 42 2.47 -3.39 9.77
N HIS A 43 3.45 -2.88 9.02
CA HIS A 43 3.78 -1.45 8.92
C HIS A 43 3.65 -0.97 7.48
N ASP A 44 3.30 0.31 7.36
CA ASP A 44 3.18 0.99 6.07
C ASP A 44 4.54 1.54 5.65
N TYR A 45 4.80 1.56 4.34
CA TYR A 45 6.17 1.56 3.88
C TYR A 45 6.28 2.01 2.42
N TRP A 46 7.31 2.80 2.09
CA TRP A 46 7.60 3.27 0.73
C TRP A 46 8.95 2.72 0.25
N LEU A 47 8.99 2.29 -1.02
CA LEU A 47 10.24 1.90 -1.69
C LEU A 47 10.57 2.95 -2.75
N PHE A 48 11.78 3.49 -2.70
CA PHE A 48 12.33 4.42 -3.67
C PHE A 48 13.64 3.85 -4.18
N ASP A 49 13.69 3.36 -5.42
CA ASP A 49 14.88 2.78 -6.06
C ASP A 49 15.69 1.87 -5.12
N SER A 50 16.71 2.42 -4.45
CA SER A 50 17.61 1.73 -3.52
C SER A 50 17.44 2.13 -2.05
N LYS A 51 16.28 2.67 -1.67
CA LYS A 51 15.96 3.11 -0.31
C LYS A 51 14.58 2.65 0.09
N PHE A 52 14.44 2.42 1.37
CA PHE A 52 13.18 2.04 1.97
C PHE A 52 12.82 3.04 3.08
N VAL A 53 11.55 3.46 3.15
CA VAL A 53 11.04 4.36 4.20
C VAL A 53 9.90 3.68 4.94
N LYS A 54 10.12 3.40 6.23
CA LYS A 54 9.07 2.90 7.13
C LYS A 54 8.23 4.06 7.63
N LEU A 55 6.93 3.99 7.41
CA LEU A 55 5.99 5.01 7.85
C LEU A 55 5.45 4.64 9.24
N HIS A 56 5.54 5.59 10.17
CA HIS A 56 5.04 5.42 11.52
C HIS A 56 3.68 6.12 11.65
N PHE A 57 2.71 5.37 12.14
CA PHE A 57 1.38 5.85 12.49
C PHE A 57 1.07 5.50 13.93
N ASP A 58 0.33 6.36 14.63
CA ASP A 58 -0.21 6.01 15.94
C ASP A 58 -1.47 5.14 15.83
N GLU A 59 -2.02 4.73 16.97
CA GLU A 59 -3.24 3.92 17.05
C GLU A 59 -4.48 4.63 16.47
N GLN A 60 -4.43 5.95 16.31
CA GLN A 60 -5.47 6.76 15.69
C GLN A 60 -5.19 7.02 14.21
N SER A 61 -4.24 6.31 13.60
CA SER A 61 -3.82 6.46 12.21
C SER A 61 -3.28 7.85 11.88
N ARG A 62 -2.77 8.60 12.85
CA ARG A 62 -2.08 9.88 12.59
C ARG A 62 -0.64 9.62 12.21
N TRP A 63 -0.18 10.31 11.17
CA TRP A 63 1.19 10.22 10.70
C TRP A 63 2.17 10.80 11.73
N LEU A 64 3.14 9.99 12.15
CA LEU A 64 4.18 10.36 13.12
C LEU A 64 5.51 10.69 12.44
N GLY A 65 5.75 10.19 11.23
CA GLY A 65 6.99 10.40 10.49
C GLY A 65 7.37 9.18 9.64
N GLY A 66 8.52 9.28 8.96
CA GLY A 66 9.11 8.20 8.19
C GLY A 66 10.56 7.96 8.62
N GLU A 67 10.94 6.71 8.82
CA GLU A 67 12.32 6.27 9.06
C GLU A 67 12.91 5.77 7.75
N VAL A 68 14.05 6.32 7.33
CA VAL A 68 14.74 5.93 6.09
C VAL A 68 15.82 4.91 6.39
N THR A 69 15.83 3.82 5.64
CA THR A 69 16.81 2.74 5.74
C THR A 69 17.45 2.48 4.38
N GLU A 70 18.76 2.28 4.38
CA GLU A 70 19.56 1.92 3.20
C GLU A 70 20.20 0.52 3.35
N ASP A 71 19.81 -0.23 4.38
CA ASP A 71 20.28 -1.61 4.59
C ASP A 71 19.80 -2.51 3.43
N PRO A 72 20.73 -3.13 2.68
CA PRO A 72 20.38 -4.04 1.59
C PRO A 72 19.49 -5.20 2.01
N HIS A 73 19.66 -5.73 3.23
CA HIS A 73 18.84 -6.84 3.72
C HIS A 73 17.38 -6.42 3.89
N ASP A 74 17.16 -5.27 4.50
CA ASP A 74 15.81 -4.73 4.69
C ASP A 74 15.18 -4.37 3.34
N ILE A 75 15.95 -3.77 2.43
CA ILE A 75 15.47 -3.45 1.08
C ILE A 75 15.04 -4.73 0.34
N LEU A 76 15.85 -5.80 0.40
CA LEU A 76 15.51 -7.07 -0.25
C LEU A 76 14.22 -7.68 0.33
N GLN A 77 14.08 -7.71 1.65
CA GLN A 77 12.87 -8.21 2.31
C GLN A 77 11.62 -7.41 1.91
N HIS A 78 11.72 -6.09 1.84
CA HIS A 78 10.59 -5.23 1.45
C HIS A 78 10.27 -5.32 -0.05
N ASN A 79 11.26 -5.59 -0.91
CA ASN A 79 11.02 -5.93 -2.32
C ASN A 79 10.31 -7.28 -2.45
N TYR A 80 10.71 -8.30 -1.68
CA TYR A 80 10.01 -9.59 -1.67
C TYR A 80 8.55 -9.44 -1.26
N TRP A 81 8.27 -8.68 -0.19
CA TRP A 81 6.90 -8.38 0.23
C TRP A 81 6.11 -7.59 -0.81
N ARG A 82 6.74 -6.64 -1.52
CA ARG A 82 6.10 -5.96 -2.64
C ARG A 82 5.67 -6.95 -3.70
N ASP A 83 6.57 -7.82 -4.13
CA ASP A 83 6.31 -8.72 -5.25
C ASP A 83 5.25 -9.76 -4.86
N SER A 84 5.28 -10.24 -3.61
CA SER A 84 4.21 -11.07 -3.04
C SER A 84 2.87 -10.33 -2.97
N ALA A 85 2.86 -9.07 -2.53
CA ALA A 85 1.65 -8.25 -2.50
C ALA A 85 1.06 -8.10 -3.91
N LEU A 86 1.89 -7.78 -4.90
CA LEU A 86 1.48 -7.61 -6.30
C LEU A 86 0.90 -8.88 -6.90
N HIS A 87 1.43 -10.05 -6.55
CA HIS A 87 0.91 -11.33 -7.01
C HIS A 87 -0.55 -11.57 -6.59
N HIS A 88 -0.94 -11.05 -5.43
CA HIS A 88 -2.29 -11.17 -4.87
C HIS A 88 -3.14 -9.91 -5.02
N ALA A 89 -2.62 -8.86 -5.65
CA ALA A 89 -3.31 -7.58 -5.68
C ALA A 89 -4.23 -7.48 -6.90
N ALA A 90 -5.44 -6.98 -6.66
CA ALA A 90 -6.36 -6.59 -7.72
C ALA A 90 -6.01 -5.17 -8.19
N ARG A 91 -6.19 -4.90 -9.49
CA ARG A 91 -6.08 -3.53 -9.99
C ARG A 91 -7.21 -2.67 -9.40
N ARG A 92 -6.97 -1.37 -9.24
CA ARG A 92 -7.96 -0.40 -8.74
C ARG A 92 -9.36 -0.55 -9.39
N GLU A 93 -9.41 -0.83 -10.69
CA GLU A 93 -10.67 -0.98 -11.43
C GLU A 93 -11.47 -2.21 -11.01
N GLU A 94 -10.79 -3.35 -10.85
CA GLU A 94 -11.38 -4.61 -10.36
C GLU A 94 -11.82 -4.44 -8.91
N PHE A 95 -10.95 -3.86 -8.07
CA PHE A 95 -11.24 -3.64 -6.65
C PHE A 95 -12.42 -2.66 -6.44
N ALA A 96 -12.52 -1.59 -7.23
CA ALA A 96 -13.64 -0.65 -7.14
C ALA A 96 -14.98 -1.26 -7.60
N ALA A 97 -14.95 -2.18 -8.55
CA ALA A 97 -16.14 -2.90 -9.01
C ALA A 97 -16.67 -3.86 -7.92
N GLU A 98 -15.79 -4.57 -7.22
CA GLU A 98 -16.16 -5.49 -6.13
C GLU A 98 -16.78 -4.79 -4.91
N GLN A 99 -16.47 -3.51 -4.72
CA GLN A 99 -16.88 -2.72 -3.56
C GLN A 99 -18.09 -1.79 -3.84
N SER A 100 -18.64 -1.86 -5.06
CA SER A 100 -19.82 -1.11 -5.49
C SER A 100 -21.12 -1.93 -5.38
N VAL A 101 -21.16 -2.94 -4.49
CA VAL A 101 -22.36 -3.72 -4.14
C VAL A 101 -22.91 -3.27 -2.78
#